data_AF-A0A9P1JF00-F1
#
_entry.id   AF-A0A9P1JF00-F1
#
_cell.length_a   1.000
_cell.length_b   1.000
_cell.length_c   1.000
_cell.angle_alpha   90.00
_cell.angle_beta   90.00
_cell.angle_gamma   90.00
#
_symmetry.space_group_name_H-M   'P 1'
#
loop_
_entity.id
_entity.type
_entity.pdbx_description
1 polymer ?
#
loop_
_entity_poly.entity_id
_entity_poly.type
_entity_poly.pdbx_seq_one_letter_code
_entity_poly.pdbx_strand_id
1 'polypeptide(L)'
;MKLDHFLKSDRVSVLRKLSTAQFLLNELLPAEIEDCNFEECIDLCLSVAEMFKEINRMHQPKSVSQLHEIASRFSLRGIDVSVVKRGLTSEHV
;
A
#
# COMPACT_ATOMS: atom_id res chain seq x y z
N MET A 1 17.72 -10.90 1.78
CA MET A 1 16.87 -10.29 0.73
C MET A 1 17.10 -8.78 0.74
N LYS A 2 17.30 -8.15 -0.42
CA LYS A 2 17.61 -6.71 -0.54
C LYS A 2 16.33 -5.88 -0.44
N LEU A 3 16.14 -5.20 0.70
CA LEU A 3 15.01 -4.29 0.97
C LEU A 3 14.84 -3.24 -0.15
N ASP A 4 15.94 -2.83 -0.78
CA ASP A 4 15.99 -1.78 -1.80
C ASP A 4 15.21 -2.14 -3.08
N HIS A 5 15.12 -3.43 -3.41
CA HIS A 5 14.41 -3.88 -4.61
C HIS A 5 12.89 -3.81 -4.42
N PHE A 6 12.43 -4.00 -3.17
CA PHE A 6 11.03 -3.91 -2.79
C PHE A 6 10.56 -2.45 -2.90
N LEU A 7 11.34 -1.52 -2.33
CA LEU A 7 11.02 -0.09 -2.35
C LEU A 7 11.00 0.52 -3.76
N LYS A 8 11.84 0.04 -4.68
CA LYS A 8 11.81 0.48 -6.09
C LYS A 8 10.59 -0.06 -6.84
N SER A 9 10.24 -1.32 -6.63
CA SER A 9 9.06 -1.95 -7.24
C SER A 9 7.77 -1.25 -6.79
N ASP A 10 7.66 -0.94 -5.50
CA ASP A 10 6.49 -0.26 -4.95
C ASP A 10 6.34 1.15 -5.52
N ARG A 11 7.44 1.90 -5.67
CA ARG A 11 7.40 3.23 -6.31
C ARG A 11 6.93 3.19 -7.75
N VAL A 12 7.41 2.24 -8.56
CA VAL A 12 6.98 2.09 -9.96
C VAL A 12 5.49 1.73 -10.02
N SER A 13 5.03 0.85 -9.13
CA SER A 13 3.62 0.46 -9.03
C SER A 13 2.72 1.65 -8.67
N VAL A 14 3.12 2.46 -7.67
CA VAL A 14 2.40 3.67 -7.26
C VAL A 14 2.33 4.68 -8.39
N LEU A 15 3.46 4.97 -9.05
CA LEU A 15 3.50 5.92 -10.17
C LEU A 15 2.58 5.45 -11.31
N ARG A 16 2.61 4.16 -11.65
CA ARG A 16 1.73 3.61 -12.69
C ARG A 16 0.25 3.81 -12.35
N LYS A 17 -0.16 3.46 -11.12
CA LYS A 17 -1.55 3.64 -10.66
C LYS A 17 -1.96 5.11 -10.66
N LEU A 18 -1.06 6.01 -10.29
CA LEU A 18 -1.30 7.44 -10.27
C LEU A 18 -1.48 8.00 -11.69
N SER A 19 -0.65 7.58 -12.64
CA SER A 19 -0.81 7.93 -14.06
C SER A 19 -2.13 7.40 -14.63
N THR A 20 -2.52 6.16 -14.30
CA THR A 20 -3.83 5.62 -14.72
C THR A 20 -4.98 6.41 -14.14
N ALA A 21 -4.95 6.74 -12.83
CA ALA A 21 -5.99 7.54 -12.20
C ALA A 21 -6.11 8.94 -12.82
N GLN A 22 -4.98 9.58 -13.15
CA GLN A 22 -4.97 10.86 -13.85
C GLN A 22 -5.61 10.76 -15.24
N PHE A 23 -5.31 9.71 -16.00
CA PHE A 23 -5.93 9.47 -17.30
C PHE A 23 -7.45 9.30 -17.18
N LEU A 24 -7.92 8.47 -16.25
CA LEU A 24 -9.36 8.27 -16.06
C LEU A 24 -10.08 9.57 -15.69
N LEU A 25 -9.49 10.40 -14.82
CA LEU A 25 -10.10 11.64 -14.36
C LEU A 25 -10.05 12.79 -15.39
N ASN A 26 -8.96 12.88 -16.15
CA ASN A 26 -8.72 14.04 -17.03
C ASN A 26 -9.15 13.79 -18.47
N GLU A 27 -9.12 12.53 -18.94
CA GLU A 27 -9.40 12.20 -20.33
C GLU A 27 -10.76 11.51 -20.49
N LEU A 28 -11.07 10.52 -19.65
CA LEU A 28 -12.31 9.73 -19.80
C LEU A 28 -13.50 10.36 -19.09
N LEU A 29 -13.36 10.77 -17.83
CA LEU A 29 -14.47 11.31 -17.05
C LEU A 29 -15.15 12.53 -17.71
N PRO A 30 -14.42 13.50 -18.30
CA PRO A 30 -15.06 14.61 -18.99
C PRO A 30 -15.88 14.18 -20.21
N ALA A 31 -15.40 13.20 -20.98
CA ALA A 31 -16.13 12.67 -22.13
C ALA A 31 -17.46 12.02 -21.71
N GLU A 32 -17.43 11.18 -20.67
CA GLU A 32 -18.65 10.55 -20.14
C GLU A 32 -19.64 11.59 -19.55
N ILE A 33 -19.14 12.71 -18.99
CA ILE A 33 -19.98 13.82 -18.54
C ILE A 33 -20.66 14.51 -19.72
N GLU A 34 -19.92 14.79 -20.80
CA GLU A 34 -20.44 15.40 -22.02
C GLU A 34 -21.52 14.52 -22.67
N ASP A 35 -21.31 13.21 -22.67
CA ASP A 35 -22.25 12.21 -23.18
C ASP A 35 -23.42 11.89 -22.23
N CYS A 36 -23.49 12.55 -21.06
CA CYS A 36 -24.48 12.31 -20.00
C CYS A 36 -24.53 10.85 -19.54
N ASN A 37 -23.41 10.12 -19.66
CA ASN A 37 -23.29 8.74 -19.23
C ASN A 37 -22.94 8.65 -17.75
N PHE A 38 -23.94 8.91 -16.91
CA PHE A 38 -23.74 9.03 -15.46
C PHE A 38 -23.38 7.72 -14.77
N GLU A 39 -23.80 6.56 -15.31
CA GLU A 39 -23.39 5.25 -14.78
C GLU A 39 -21.89 5.04 -14.94
N GLU A 40 -21.35 5.29 -16.15
CA GLU A 40 -19.91 5.18 -16.39
C GLU A 40 -19.11 6.21 -15.59
N CYS A 41 -19.63 7.43 -15.41
CA CYS A 41 -19.02 8.43 -14.52
C CYS A 41 -18.85 7.90 -13.09
N ILE A 42 -19.87 7.21 -12.56
CA ILE A 42 -19.83 6.62 -11.21
C ILE A 42 -18.77 5.51 -11.17
N ASP A 43 -18.76 4.62 -12.14
CA ASP A 43 -17.83 3.49 -12.21
C ASP A 43 -16.37 3.95 -12.35
N LEU A 44 -16.11 4.96 -13.16
CA LEU A 44 -14.79 5.60 -13.27
C LEU A 44 -14.35 6.20 -11.93
N CYS A 45 -15.22 6.94 -11.25
CA CYS A 45 -14.92 7.54 -9.95
C CYS A 45 -14.63 6.48 -8.87
N LEU A 46 -15.41 5.39 -8.84
CA LEU A 46 -15.21 4.28 -7.90
C LEU A 46 -13.87 3.56 -8.17
N SER A 47 -13.54 3.34 -9.45
CA SER A 47 -12.27 2.74 -9.86
C SER A 47 -11.07 3.58 -9.43
N VAL A 48 -11.15 4.90 -9.63
CA VAL A 48 -10.12 5.85 -9.17
C VAL A 48 -10.02 5.87 -7.65
N ALA A 49 -11.14 5.87 -6.94
CA ALA A 49 -11.16 5.85 -5.48
C ALA A 49 -10.47 4.59 -4.92
N GLU A 50 -10.69 3.42 -5.53
CA GLU A 50 -10.03 2.19 -5.10
C GLU A 50 -8.51 2.23 -5.39
N MET A 51 -8.09 2.76 -6.54
CA MET A 51 -6.66 2.98 -6.83
C MET A 51 -5.99 3.87 -5.79
N PHE A 52 -6.63 4.96 -5.36
CA PHE A 52 -6.09 5.84 -4.32
C PHE A 52 -6.04 5.16 -2.94
N LYS A 53 -7.03 4.32 -2.58
CA LYS A 53 -6.96 3.52 -1.35
C LYS A 53 -5.79 2.54 -1.40
N GLU A 54 -5.54 1.90 -2.53
CA GLU A 54 -4.40 1.00 -2.70
C GLU A 54 -3.07 1.74 -2.57
N ILE A 55 -2.91 2.89 -3.20
CA ILE A 55 -1.72 3.74 -3.06
C ILE A 55 -1.52 4.14 -1.59
N ASN A 56 -2.58 4.54 -0.89
CA ASN A 56 -2.50 4.90 0.52
C ASN A 56 -2.08 3.70 1.40
N ARG A 57 -2.56 2.50 1.08
CA ARG A 57 -2.13 1.25 1.75
C ARG A 57 -0.66 0.92 1.48
N MET A 58 -0.14 1.22 0.28
CA MET A 58 1.28 1.04 -0.04
C MET A 58 2.15 2.06 0.69
N HIS A 59 1.64 3.27 0.93
CA HIS A 59 2.33 4.30 1.71
C HIS A 59 2.36 4.03 3.22
N GLN A 60 1.40 3.28 3.74
CA GLN A 60 1.40 2.84 5.13
C GLN A 60 2.25 1.57 5.27
N PRO A 61 3.38 1.60 5.98
CA PRO A 61 4.14 0.39 6.29
C PRO A 61 3.34 -0.44 7.31
N LYS A 62 2.35 -1.20 6.83
CA LYS A 62 1.46 -2.02 7.66
C LYS A 62 2.26 -2.96 8.57
N SER A 63 3.39 -3.49 8.11
CA SER A 63 4.18 -4.45 8.90
C SER A 63 4.98 -3.81 10.04
N VAL A 64 5.58 -2.63 9.82
CA VAL A 64 6.44 -1.97 10.83
C VAL A 64 5.61 -1.27 11.89
N SER A 65 4.53 -0.61 11.47
CA SER A 65 3.57 0.03 12.39
C SER A 65 2.86 -0.99 13.29
N GLN A 66 2.44 -2.13 12.73
CA GLN A 66 1.79 -3.19 13.51
C GLN A 66 2.73 -3.85 14.52
N LEU A 67 3.98 -4.14 14.15
CA LEU A 67 4.96 -4.72 15.09
C LEU A 67 5.27 -3.76 16.24
N HIS A 68 5.47 -2.47 15.93
CA HIS A 68 5.70 -1.45 16.95
C HIS A 68 4.49 -1.28 17.88
N GLU A 69 3.28 -1.25 17.32
CA GLU A 69 2.04 -1.17 18.09
C GLU A 69 1.83 -2.38 18.99
N ILE A 70 2.06 -3.59 18.46
CA ILE A 70 1.96 -4.85 19.21
C ILE A 70 2.99 -4.86 20.35
N ALA A 71 4.25 -4.55 20.08
CA ALA A 71 5.30 -4.48 21.09
C ALA A 71 4.97 -3.45 22.19
N SER A 72 4.45 -2.28 21.82
CA SER A 72 4.02 -1.24 22.76
C SER A 72 2.89 -1.72 23.68
N ARG A 73 1.89 -2.44 23.14
CA ARG A 73 0.80 -3.02 23.93
C ARG A 73 1.30 -4.08 24.93
N PHE A 74 2.30 -4.87 24.57
CA PHE A 74 2.91 -5.85 25.47
C PHE A 74 3.71 -5.16 26.58
N SER A 75 4.50 -4.14 26.24
CA SER A 75 5.26 -3.34 27.21
C SER A 75 4.35 -2.66 28.24
N LEU A 76 3.21 -2.08 27.80
CA LEU A 76 2.19 -1.50 28.69
C LEU A 76 1.58 -2.52 29.68
N ARG A 77 1.62 -3.81 29.35
CA ARG A 77 1.15 -4.90 30.22
C ARG A 77 2.26 -5.47 31.11
N GLY A 78 3.45 -4.84 31.13
CA GLY A 78 4.61 -5.31 31.88
C GLY A 78 5.28 -6.55 31.29
N ILE A 79 4.98 -6.88 30.03
CA ILE A 79 5.61 -8.00 29.32
C ILE A 79 6.82 -7.44 28.58
N ASP A 80 8.01 -7.93 28.94
CA ASP A 80 9.25 -7.54 28.27
C ASP A 80 9.29 -8.08 26.84
N VAL A 81 9.59 -7.21 25.89
CA VAL A 81 9.64 -7.54 24.45
C VAL A 81 11.04 -7.24 23.95
N SER A 82 11.76 -8.28 23.53
CA SER A 82 13.08 -8.18 22.95
C SER A 82 13.11 -8.70 21.51
N VAL A 83 14.01 -8.13 20.70
CA VAL A 83 14.19 -8.56 19.30
C VAL A 83 14.99 -9.86 19.28
N VAL A 84 14.35 -10.97 18.92
CA VAL A 84 15.04 -12.25 18.73
C VAL A 84 15.51 -12.37 17.29
N LYS A 85 16.82 -12.40 17.07
CA LYS A 85 17.42 -12.74 15.79
C LYS A 85 17.70 -14.23 15.78
N ARG A 86 17.06 -15.00 14.89
CA ARG A 86 17.43 -16.42 14.70
C ARG A 86 18.90 -16.49 14.28
N GLY A 87 19.73 -17.06 15.13
CA GLY A 87 21.07 -17.50 14.74
C GLY A 87 20.93 -18.61 13.70
N LEU A 88 21.71 -18.54 12.62
CA LEU A 88 21.90 -19.69 11.74
C LEU A 88 22.69 -20.73 12.54
N THR A 89 22.01 -21.59 13.27
CA THR A 89 22.62 -22.80 13.84
C THR A 89 22.81 -23.78 12.70
N SER A 90 23.93 -23.63 11.98
CA SER A 90 24.50 -24.69 11.16
C SER A 90 25.15 -25.70 12.09
N GLU A 91 24.34 -26.50 12.77
CA GLU A 91 24.78 -27.74 13.41
C GLU A 91 24.11 -28.89 12.67
N HIS A 92 24.67 -29.32 11.54
CA HIS A 92 24.66 -30.71 11.11
C HIS A 92 26.04 -30.96 10.46
N VAL A 93 26.78 -31.85 11.11
CA VAL A 93 28.13 -32.37 10.83
C VAL A 93 28.21 -33.02 9.45
#